data_AF-A0A6N7WSC0-F1
#
_entry.id   AF-A0A6N7WSC0-F1
#
_cell.length_a   1.000
_cell.length_b   1.000
_cell.length_c   1.000
_cell.angle_alpha   90.00
_cell.angle_beta   90.00
_cell.angle_gamma   90.00
#
_symmetry.space_group_name_H-M   'P 1'
#
loop_
_entity.id
_entity.type
_entity.pdbx_description
1 polymer ?
#
loop_
_entity_poly.entity_id
_entity_poly.type
_entity_poly.pdbx_seq_one_letter_code
_entity_poly.pdbx_strand_id
1 'polypeptide(L)'
;MASIAANKSQWQAGAQSALSKFKADGIVTLQSPSHDKVDLFLSLLRGRADVNAHGYRQKVGGVGYAPACKNEWRRGVCPRAAGSKVSCTDCSARSFLPLDYKTLTNHFRGADERLIGEKVSDLTYDRRAGEGRDEWRTTGSSRGHTT
;
A
#
# COMPACT_ATOMS: atom_id res chain seq x y z
N MET A 1 4.98 6.23 -32.73
CA MET A 1 5.13 6.07 -31.26
C MET A 1 4.64 7.35 -30.61
N ALA A 2 3.37 7.44 -30.22
CA ALA A 2 2.85 8.65 -29.55
C ALA A 2 3.43 8.73 -28.13
N SER A 3 3.96 9.89 -27.75
CA SER A 3 4.51 10.13 -26.42
C SER A 3 3.40 10.02 -25.38
N ILE A 4 3.57 9.11 -24.41
CA ILE A 4 2.64 8.89 -23.29
C ILE A 4 2.88 9.92 -22.16
N ALA A 5 3.86 10.82 -22.32
CA ALA A 5 4.17 11.81 -21.30
C ALA A 5 3.10 12.92 -21.29
N ALA A 6 2.35 13.00 -20.20
CA ALA A 6 1.42 14.10 -19.97
C ALA A 6 2.17 15.44 -19.92
N ASN A 7 1.68 16.43 -20.67
CA ASN A 7 2.22 17.77 -20.72
C ASN A 7 1.71 18.64 -19.56
N LYS A 8 2.33 19.81 -19.34
CA LYS A 8 2.01 20.70 -18.20
C LYS A 8 0.52 21.08 -18.11
N SER A 9 -0.14 21.34 -19.24
CA SER A 9 -1.56 21.72 -19.24
C SER A 9 -2.47 20.55 -18.88
N GLN A 10 -2.12 19.33 -19.30
CA GLN A 10 -2.82 18.11 -18.88
C GLN A 10 -2.70 17.88 -17.36
N TRP A 11 -1.51 18.12 -16.78
CA TRP A 11 -1.32 18.07 -15.33
C TRP A 11 -2.15 19.13 -14.59
N GLN A 12 -2.14 20.37 -15.08
CA GLN A 12 -2.91 21.46 -14.50
C GLN A 12 -4.42 21.22 -14.58
N ALA A 13 -4.92 20.71 -15.71
CA ALA A 13 -6.32 20.35 -15.88
C ALA A 13 -6.74 19.21 -14.93
N GLY A 14 -5.91 18.18 -14.81
CA GLY A 14 -6.12 17.09 -13.85
C GLY A 14 -6.16 17.59 -12.40
N ALA A 15 -5.22 18.47 -12.02
CA ALA A 15 -5.18 19.08 -10.69
C ALA A 15 -6.41 19.96 -10.40
N GLN A 16 -6.86 20.79 -11.35
CA GLN A 16 -8.07 21.59 -11.17
C GLN A 16 -9.33 20.73 -11.03
N SER A 17 -9.44 19.65 -11.81
CA SER A 17 -10.55 18.69 -11.71
C SER A 17 -10.56 17.95 -10.37
N ALA A 18 -9.39 17.58 -9.85
CA ALA A 18 -9.27 16.99 -8.53
C ALA A 18 -9.65 18.00 -7.42
N LEU A 19 -9.15 19.23 -7.50
CA LEU A 19 -9.47 20.29 -6.54
C LEU A 19 -10.94 20.66 -6.51
N SER A 20 -11.61 20.75 -7.66
CA SER A 20 -13.06 21.02 -7.71
C SER A 20 -13.85 19.88 -7.10
N LYS A 21 -13.44 18.64 -7.34
CA LYS A 21 -14.03 17.45 -6.71
C LYS A 21 -13.86 17.47 -5.18
N PHE A 22 -12.66 17.76 -4.67
CA PHE A 22 -12.44 17.88 -3.22
C PHE A 22 -13.24 19.01 -2.56
N LYS A 23 -13.47 20.12 -3.27
CA LYS A 23 -14.35 21.19 -2.79
C LYS A 23 -15.81 20.75 -2.70
N ALA A 24 -16.26 19.87 -3.58
CA ALA A 24 -17.64 19.37 -3.62
C ALA A 24 -17.90 18.26 -2.60
N ASP A 25 -16.97 17.31 -2.46
CA ASP A 25 -17.13 16.13 -1.59
C ASP A 25 -16.86 16.45 -0.10
N GLY A 26 -16.30 17.62 0.20
CA GLY A 26 -15.88 18.04 1.54
C GLY A 26 -14.43 17.65 1.86
N ILE A 27 -13.83 18.32 2.84
CA ILE A 27 -12.44 18.09 3.22
C ILE A 27 -12.37 16.83 4.10
N VAL A 28 -11.75 15.76 3.58
CA VAL A 28 -11.36 14.60 4.39
C VAL A 28 -10.20 15.01 5.31
N THR A 29 -10.37 14.76 6.60
CA THR A 29 -9.41 15.14 7.66
C THR A 29 -8.89 13.90 8.38
N LEU A 30 -8.00 14.09 9.36
CA LEU A 30 -7.55 13.02 10.24
C LEU A 30 -8.68 12.43 11.08
N GLN A 31 -9.75 13.19 11.32
CA GLN A 31 -10.92 12.79 12.10
C GLN A 31 -11.98 12.09 11.25
N SER A 32 -11.86 12.15 9.92
CA SER A 32 -12.78 11.45 9.01
C SER A 32 -12.72 9.92 9.20
N PRO A 33 -13.84 9.21 8.97
CA PRO A 33 -13.88 7.77 8.90
C PRO A 33 -12.79 7.18 8.00
N SER A 34 -12.36 5.94 8.29
CA SER A 34 -11.34 5.28 7.46
C SER A 34 -11.77 5.09 6.01
N HIS A 35 -13.07 4.93 5.73
CA HIS A 35 -13.54 4.70 4.37
C HIS A 35 -13.39 5.93 3.48
N ASP A 36 -13.73 7.12 3.97
CA ASP A 36 -13.52 8.38 3.26
C ASP A 36 -12.05 8.61 2.89
N LYS A 37 -11.13 8.21 3.77
CA LYS A 37 -9.68 8.32 3.53
C LYS A 37 -9.21 7.37 2.44
N VAL A 38 -9.76 6.16 2.38
CA VAL A 38 -9.45 5.17 1.33
C VAL A 38 -10.05 5.60 0.00
N ASP A 39 -11.29 6.10 0.00
CA ASP A 39 -11.95 6.59 -1.20
C ASP A 39 -11.22 7.82 -1.76
N LEU A 40 -10.77 8.73 -0.88
CA LEU A 40 -9.88 9.81 -1.26
C LEU A 40 -8.59 9.29 -1.91
N PHE A 41 -7.91 8.33 -1.27
CA PHE A 41 -6.68 7.74 -1.80
C PHE A 41 -6.89 7.14 -3.20
N LEU A 42 -7.98 6.38 -3.39
CA LEU A 42 -8.33 5.76 -4.68
C LEU A 42 -8.73 6.80 -5.74
N SER A 43 -9.35 7.90 -5.34
CA SER A 43 -9.70 9.00 -6.27
C SER A 43 -8.46 9.72 -6.80
N LEU A 44 -7.41 9.80 -5.97
CA LEU A 44 -6.14 10.46 -6.28
C LEU A 44 -5.18 9.57 -7.05
N LEU A 45 -5.10 8.28 -6.68
CA LEU A 45 -4.15 7.34 -7.25
C LEU A 45 -4.86 6.40 -8.21
N ARG A 46 -4.80 6.75 -9.50
CA ARG A 46 -5.35 5.91 -10.58
C ARG A 46 -4.39 4.77 -10.92
N GLY A 47 -4.40 3.74 -10.06
CA GLY A 47 -3.74 2.46 -10.29
C GLY A 47 -4.63 1.46 -11.03
N ARG A 48 -4.12 0.23 -11.18
CA ARG A 48 -4.90 -0.92 -11.64
C ARG A 48 -5.82 -1.39 -10.52
N ALA A 49 -7.14 -1.35 -10.74
CA ALA A 49 -8.13 -1.88 -9.79
C ALA A 49 -8.31 -3.40 -9.92
N ASP A 50 -7.92 -3.99 -11.04
CA ASP A 50 -8.07 -5.41 -11.36
C ASP A 50 -6.97 -6.30 -10.75
N VAL A 51 -5.89 -5.69 -10.23
CA VAL A 51 -4.76 -6.41 -9.65
C VAL A 51 -4.27 -5.71 -8.39
N ASN A 52 -4.17 -6.46 -7.29
CA ASN A 52 -3.47 -6.04 -6.09
C ASN A 52 -2.10 -6.72 -5.98
N ALA A 53 -1.21 -6.12 -5.18
CA ALA A 53 0.09 -6.69 -4.85
C ALA A 53 0.17 -6.98 -3.36
N HIS A 54 0.85 -8.05 -2.98
CA HIS A 54 1.20 -8.33 -1.59
C HIS A 54 2.70 -8.21 -1.37
N GLY A 55 3.07 -7.86 -0.15
CA GLY A 55 4.48 -7.80 0.25
C GLY A 55 5.06 -9.19 0.50
N TYR A 56 6.39 -9.28 0.43
CA TYR A 56 7.19 -10.38 0.94
C TYR A 56 8.55 -9.88 1.41
N ARG A 57 9.18 -10.55 2.38
CA ARG A 57 10.53 -10.19 2.82
C ARG A 57 11.57 -10.75 1.85
N GLN A 58 12.49 -9.88 1.42
CA GLN A 58 13.62 -10.30 0.60
C GLN A 58 14.74 -10.88 1.47
N LYS A 59 15.52 -11.81 0.92
CA LYS A 59 16.66 -12.44 1.63
C LYS A 59 17.75 -11.43 2.00
N VAL A 60 17.94 -10.40 1.19
CA VAL A 60 18.95 -9.34 1.37
C VAL A 60 18.44 -8.20 2.27
N GLY A 61 17.28 -8.39 2.92
CA GLY A 61 16.58 -7.33 3.64
C GLY A 61 15.64 -6.53 2.74
N GLY A 62 14.74 -5.77 3.37
CA GLY A 62 13.70 -5.02 2.68
C GLY A 62 12.44 -5.82 2.34
N VAL A 63 11.49 -5.12 1.73
CA VAL A 63 10.18 -5.65 1.32
C VAL A 63 10.09 -5.61 -0.20
N GLY A 64 9.90 -6.78 -0.80
CA GLY A 64 9.52 -6.90 -2.21
C GLY A 64 8.00 -6.97 -2.35
N TYR A 65 7.51 -6.74 -3.56
CA TYR A 65 6.09 -6.83 -3.89
C TYR A 65 5.88 -7.76 -5.08
N ALA A 66 4.82 -8.57 -5.01
CA ALA A 66 4.40 -9.45 -6.09
C ALA A 66 2.88 -9.35 -6.31
N PRO A 67 2.37 -9.56 -7.53
CA PRO A 67 0.93 -9.58 -7.78
C PRO A 67 0.26 -10.72 -6.99
N ALA A 68 -0.79 -10.40 -6.23
CA ALA A 68 -1.52 -11.44 -5.51
C ALA A 68 -2.36 -12.25 -6.48
N CYS A 69 -2.15 -13.56 -6.42
CA CYS A 69 -2.80 -14.52 -7.29
C CYS A 69 -3.58 -15.52 -6.44
N LYS A 70 -4.87 -15.70 -6.71
CA LYS A 70 -5.73 -16.71 -6.07
C LYS A 70 -5.17 -18.12 -6.24
N ASN A 71 -4.43 -18.34 -7.33
CA ASN A 71 -3.84 -19.64 -7.66
C ASN A 71 -2.41 -19.80 -7.16
N GLU A 72 -1.82 -18.79 -6.52
CA GLU A 72 -0.46 -18.90 -6.03
C GLU A 72 -0.29 -20.09 -5.08
N TRP A 73 0.77 -20.89 -5.31
CA TRP A 73 1.12 -22.11 -4.56
C TRP A 73 0.06 -23.21 -4.48
N ARG A 74 -1.08 -23.10 -5.20
CA ARG A 74 -2.08 -24.18 -5.28
C ARG A 74 -1.52 -25.36 -6.09
N ARG A 75 -1.37 -26.53 -5.46
CA ARG A 75 -0.91 -27.77 -6.12
C ARG A 75 -1.84 -28.15 -7.28
N GLY A 76 -1.25 -28.62 -8.39
CA GLY A 76 -2.00 -28.99 -9.61
C GLY A 76 -2.50 -27.82 -10.47
N VAL A 77 -2.42 -26.57 -9.98
CA VAL A 77 -2.85 -25.37 -10.73
C VAL A 77 -1.68 -24.40 -10.94
N CYS A 78 -0.95 -24.10 -9.87
CA CYS A 78 0.19 -23.20 -9.94
C CYS A 78 1.41 -23.95 -10.48
N PRO A 79 2.02 -23.52 -11.60
CA PRO A 79 3.27 -24.11 -12.08
C PRO A 79 4.41 -23.93 -11.06
N ARG A 80 4.40 -22.88 -10.23
CA ARG A 80 5.37 -22.71 -9.14
C ARG A 80 5.26 -23.78 -8.06
N ALA A 81 4.06 -24.29 -7.80
CA ALA A 81 3.86 -25.39 -6.84
C ALA A 81 4.49 -26.71 -7.33
N ALA A 82 4.73 -26.84 -8.64
CA ALA A 82 5.45 -27.96 -9.26
C ALA A 82 6.95 -27.68 -9.47
N GLY A 83 7.48 -26.57 -8.94
CA GLY A 83 8.90 -26.21 -9.04
C GLY A 83 9.28 -25.40 -10.29
N SER A 84 8.32 -25.01 -11.14
CA SER A 84 8.62 -24.16 -12.30
C SER A 84 8.91 -22.71 -11.89
N LYS A 85 9.96 -22.12 -12.46
CA LYS A 85 10.40 -20.73 -12.21
C LYS A 85 9.69 -19.71 -13.12
N VAL A 86 8.37 -19.79 -13.23
CA VAL A 86 7.59 -18.85 -14.05
C VAL A 86 7.08 -17.66 -13.22
N SER A 87 7.20 -16.46 -13.78
CA SER A 87 6.66 -15.23 -13.19
C SER A 87 5.12 -15.28 -13.14
N CYS A 88 4.53 -14.65 -12.12
CA CYS A 88 3.08 -14.49 -12.04
C CYS A 88 2.50 -13.73 -13.25
N THR A 89 3.27 -12.78 -13.79
CA THR A 89 2.89 -11.95 -14.93
C THR A 89 2.72 -12.79 -16.21
N ASP A 90 3.58 -13.79 -16.39
CA ASP A 90 3.63 -14.63 -17.61
C ASP A 90 2.89 -15.96 -17.45
N CYS A 91 2.49 -16.31 -16.22
CA CYS A 91 1.78 -17.55 -15.92
C CYS A 91 0.40 -17.60 -16.60
N SER A 92 0.07 -18.70 -17.29
CA SER A 92 -1.24 -18.91 -17.92
C SER A 92 -2.35 -19.23 -16.90
N ALA A 93 -2.00 -19.89 -15.80
CA ALA A 93 -2.93 -20.22 -14.70
C ALA A 93 -3.13 -19.06 -13.71
N ARG A 94 -2.68 -17.84 -14.05
CA ARG A 94 -2.81 -16.67 -13.17
C ARG A 94 -4.27 -16.29 -12.98
N SER A 95 -4.61 -15.93 -11.75
CA SER A 95 -5.93 -15.39 -11.39
C SER A 95 -5.67 -14.30 -10.37
N PHE A 96 -5.44 -13.07 -10.85
CA PHE A 96 -5.11 -11.95 -9.97
C PHE A 96 -6.32 -11.54 -9.14
N LEU A 97 -6.05 -11.14 -7.91
CA LEU A 97 -7.06 -10.60 -7.01
C LEU A 97 -7.21 -9.10 -7.28
N PRO A 98 -8.43 -8.59 -7.43
CA PRO A 98 -8.66 -7.15 -7.54
C PRO A 98 -8.23 -6.43 -6.26
N LEU A 99 -8.01 -5.13 -6.38
CA LEU A 99 -7.73 -4.28 -5.23
C LEU A 99 -9.01 -4.11 -4.41
N ASP A 100 -8.98 -4.56 -3.15
CA ASP A 100 -10.09 -4.46 -2.23
C ASP A 100 -9.79 -3.52 -1.05
N TYR A 101 -10.86 -3.05 -0.42
CA TYR A 101 -10.80 -2.13 0.71
C TYR A 101 -10.01 -2.70 1.89
N LYS A 102 -10.15 -3.99 2.15
CA LYS A 102 -9.48 -4.69 3.25
C LYS A 102 -7.97 -4.70 3.06
N THR A 103 -7.50 -5.00 1.85
CA THR A 103 -6.07 -5.02 1.49
C THR A 103 -5.47 -3.63 1.66
N LEU A 104 -6.15 -2.58 1.19
CA LEU A 104 -5.69 -1.19 1.37
C LEU A 104 -5.63 -0.79 2.85
N THR A 105 -6.69 -1.12 3.60
CA THR A 105 -6.73 -0.81 5.04
C THR A 105 -5.62 -1.53 5.79
N ASN A 106 -5.39 -2.81 5.51
CA ASN A 106 -4.31 -3.58 6.12
C ASN A 106 -2.94 -3.02 5.74
N HIS A 107 -2.74 -2.64 4.47
CA HIS A 107 -1.51 -2.01 4.01
C HIS A 107 -1.23 -0.70 4.78
N PHE A 108 -2.19 0.20 4.87
CA PHE A 108 -2.02 1.48 5.58
C PHE A 108 -1.77 1.30 7.08
N ARG A 109 -2.33 0.26 7.69
CA ARG A 109 -2.11 -0.05 9.11
C ARG A 109 -0.83 -0.84 9.37
N GLY A 110 -0.06 -1.19 8.34
CA GLY A 110 1.07 -2.11 8.47
C GLY A 110 0.67 -3.50 8.96
N ALA A 111 -0.59 -3.89 8.75
CA ALA A 111 -1.21 -5.11 9.24
C ALA A 111 -1.21 -6.26 8.20
N ASP A 112 -0.30 -6.21 7.21
CA ASP A 112 -0.14 -7.31 6.26
C ASP A 112 0.51 -8.52 6.95
N GLU A 113 -0.26 -9.58 7.17
CA GLU A 113 0.18 -10.82 7.82
C GLU A 113 1.43 -11.42 7.17
N ARG A 114 1.65 -11.21 5.86
CA ARG A 114 2.84 -11.71 5.16
C ARG A 114 4.12 -10.95 5.53
N LEU A 115 3.97 -9.74 6.08
CA LEU A 115 5.06 -8.89 6.54
C LEU A 115 5.22 -8.94 8.07
N ILE A 116 4.18 -9.38 8.79
CA ILE A 116 4.21 -9.64 10.24
C ILE A 116 4.89 -11.00 10.49
N GLY A 117 6.22 -10.98 10.51
CA GLY A 117 7.07 -12.07 11.01
C GLY A 117 7.78 -11.63 12.29
N GLU A 118 7.65 -12.48 13.32
CA GLU A 118 8.30 -12.49 14.64
C GLU A 118 9.09 -11.24 15.05
N LYS A 119 8.58 -10.51 16.06
CA LYS A 119 9.18 -9.36 16.75
C LYS A 119 10.49 -8.89 16.10
N VAL A 120 10.38 -7.96 15.16
CA VAL A 120 11.52 -7.12 14.77
C VAL A 120 11.94 -6.41 16.06
N SER A 121 13.07 -6.81 16.65
CA SER A 121 13.55 -6.28 17.93
C SER A 121 13.74 -4.77 17.93
N ASP A 122 13.78 -4.12 16.76
CA ASP A 122 14.22 -2.73 16.67
C ASP A 122 13.28 -1.80 15.89
N LEU A 123 12.08 -2.26 15.49
CA LEU A 123 11.03 -1.40 14.95
C LEU A 123 9.67 -1.82 15.51
N THR A 124 9.46 -1.54 16.78
CA THR A 124 8.15 -1.68 17.41
C THR A 124 7.23 -0.59 16.88
N TYR A 125 6.38 -0.93 15.92
CA TYR A 125 5.08 -0.27 15.82
C TYR A 125 4.35 -0.57 17.12
N ASP A 126 4.38 0.39 18.04
CA ASP A 126 3.86 0.20 19.40
C ASP A 126 2.34 0.04 19.35
N ARG A 127 1.89 -1.21 19.54
CA ARG A 127 0.47 -1.60 19.51
C ARG A 127 -0.27 -1.17 20.79
N ARG A 128 0.39 -0.50 21.74
CA ARG A 128 -0.22 0.03 22.98
C ARG A 128 -0.94 1.37 22.82
N ALA A 129 -1.08 1.92 21.62
CA ALA A 129 -2.05 3.00 21.37
C ALA A 129 -3.45 2.40 21.16
N GLY A 130 -3.93 1.63 22.13
CA GLY A 130 -5.36 1.42 22.33
C GLY A 130 -5.91 2.65 23.05
N GLU A 131 -6.84 3.34 22.40
CA GLU A 131 -7.77 4.31 23.01
C GLU A 131 -7.12 5.52 23.70
N GLY A 132 -6.81 6.57 22.92
CA GLY A 132 -6.78 7.93 23.43
C GLY A 132 -5.54 8.77 23.07
N ARG A 133 -5.84 9.92 22.45
CA ARG A 133 -5.00 11.11 22.18
C ARG A 133 -3.96 11.04 21.05
N ASP A 134 -4.29 11.82 20.02
CA ASP A 134 -3.45 12.30 18.93
C ASP A 134 -2.33 13.24 19.46
N GLU A 135 -1.15 12.71 19.80
CA GLU A 135 0.03 13.54 20.07
C GLU A 135 1.25 12.99 19.33
N TRP A 136 1.54 13.56 18.15
CA TRP A 136 2.79 13.32 17.42
C TRP A 136 3.93 14.05 18.16
N ARG A 137 4.64 13.37 19.05
CA ARG A 137 5.81 13.95 19.74
C ARG A 137 7.06 13.88 18.85
N THR A 138 7.53 15.02 18.39
CA THR A 138 8.87 15.17 17.80
C THR A 138 9.92 15.21 18.91
N THR A 139 10.61 14.10 19.19
CA THR A 139 11.76 14.14 20.10
C THR A 139 13.00 14.60 19.34
N GLY A 140 13.30 15.90 19.43
CA GLY A 140 14.61 16.44 19.12
C GLY A 140 15.63 15.99 20.18
N SER A 141 16.70 15.33 19.74
CA SER A 141 17.82 14.93 20.58
C SER A 141 18.72 16.12 20.88
N SER A 142 18.53 16.79 22.03
CA SER A 142 19.55 17.68 22.59
C SER A 142 20.56 16.84 23.39
N ARG A 143 21.78 16.66 22.85
CA ARG A 143 22.92 16.15 23.63
C ARG A 143 23.39 17.25 24.57
N GLY A 144 23.23 17.04 25.88
CA GLY A 144 23.90 17.83 26.91
C GLY A 144 25.37 17.42 27.01
N HIS A 145 26.27 18.37 26.80
CA HIS A 145 27.65 18.31 27.25
C HIS A 145 27.66 18.55 28.77
N THR A 146 28.15 17.59 29.54
CA THR A 146 28.59 17.84 30.92
C THR A 146 30.07 18.20 30.90
N THR A 147 30.37 19.29 31.60
CA THR A 147 31.69 19.88 31.86
C THR A 147 32.54 18.99 32.75
#